data_AF-A0A925GES3-F1
#
_entry.id   AF-A0A925GES3-F1
#
_cell.length_a   1.000
_cell.length_b   1.000
_cell.length_c   1.000
_cell.angle_alpha   90.00
_cell.angle_beta   90.00
_cell.angle_gamma   90.00
#
_symmetry.space_group_name_H-M   'P 1'
#
loop_
_entity.id
_entity.type
_entity.pdbx_description
1 polymer ?
#
loop_
_entity_poly.entity_id
_entity_poly.type
_entity_poly.pdbx_seq_one_letter_code
_entity_poly.pdbx_strand_id
1 'polypeptide(L)'
;MSVYSDTTSVLDRQLLLQLGERLKRLRKSQGVSSVAMAKRVGISRTTLGAVEAGDLAPSIGSYLRVMSALGVSGDMAMLASGALQSGHPTKQKAQKVARRSAPQLSIAVKATEGGHDIQDLQSLMLNKEAVRLIQANPELIQRALDTLERWRRAPDNHSRFLWDEWSVILHRRDWRRALSTSRRGKELRQASPLPTILRPEVRADVLAQVSALKKGLMLGCAETTETGG
;
A
#
# COMPACT_ATOMS: atom_id res chain seq x y z
N MET A 1 -16.72 -10.76 15.19
CA MET A 1 -15.80 -9.61 15.06
C MET A 1 -14.45 -10.16 14.60
N SER A 2 -14.07 -9.92 13.34
CA SER A 2 -12.88 -10.54 12.73
C SER A 2 -11.64 -9.67 12.97
N VAL A 3 -10.69 -10.17 13.76
CA VAL A 3 -9.45 -9.51 14.21
C VAL A 3 -8.30 -9.69 13.20
N TYR A 4 -8.60 -10.13 11.96
CA TYR A 4 -7.58 -10.50 10.96
C TYR A 4 -7.17 -9.38 9.99
N SER A 5 -7.60 -8.13 10.16
CA SER A 5 -7.58 -7.15 9.04
C SER A 5 -6.45 -6.10 9.07
N ASP A 6 -5.73 -5.91 10.17
CA ASP A 6 -4.95 -4.66 10.31
C ASP A 6 -3.49 -4.77 9.83
N THR A 7 -2.74 -5.82 10.20
CA THR A 7 -1.35 -5.98 9.75
C THR A 7 -1.22 -6.30 8.25
N THR A 8 -2.19 -7.04 7.73
CA THR A 8 -2.24 -7.51 6.33
C THR A 8 -2.33 -6.31 5.36
N SER A 9 -3.11 -5.28 5.69
CA SER A 9 -3.32 -4.10 4.83
C SER A 9 -2.06 -3.26 4.58
N VAL A 10 -1.22 -3.07 5.61
CA VAL A 10 0.02 -2.27 5.50
C VAL A 10 1.11 -3.06 4.76
N LEU A 11 1.25 -4.34 5.10
CA LEU A 11 2.19 -5.24 4.43
C LEU A 11 1.85 -5.40 2.94
N ASP A 12 0.59 -5.69 2.62
CA ASP A 12 0.11 -5.86 1.25
C ASP A 12 0.38 -4.61 0.40
N ARG A 13 0.15 -3.42 0.98
CA ARG A 13 0.48 -2.17 0.29
C ARG A 13 1.98 -2.02 0.06
N GLN A 14 2.80 -2.32 1.06
CA GLN A 14 4.25 -2.22 0.89
C GLN A 14 4.76 -3.17 -0.19
N LEU A 15 4.26 -4.40 -0.22
CA LEU A 15 4.58 -5.39 -1.26
C LEU A 15 4.19 -4.89 -2.65
N LEU A 16 3.00 -4.30 -2.80
CA LEU A 16 2.56 -3.74 -4.07
C LEU A 16 3.40 -2.52 -4.50
N LEU A 17 3.79 -1.64 -3.57
CA LEU A 17 4.67 -0.51 -3.87
C LEU A 17 6.03 -0.99 -4.39
N GLN A 18 6.65 -1.95 -3.71
CA GLN A 18 7.92 -2.54 -4.12
C GLN A 18 7.81 -3.25 -5.47
N LEU A 19 6.72 -4.00 -5.68
CA LEU A 19 6.45 -4.66 -6.95
C LEU A 19 6.29 -3.65 -8.08
N GLY A 20 5.43 -2.63 -7.90
CA GLY A 20 5.18 -1.60 -8.91
C GLY A 20 6.45 -0.85 -9.31
N GLU A 21 7.28 -0.48 -8.32
CA GLU A 21 8.55 0.20 -8.55
C GLU A 21 9.55 -0.68 -9.29
N ARG A 22 9.64 -1.98 -8.93
CA ARG A 22 10.45 -2.96 -9.66
C ARG A 22 10.00 -3.10 -11.12
N LEU A 23 8.69 -3.22 -11.38
CA LEU A 23 8.16 -3.30 -12.74
C LEU A 23 8.45 -2.03 -13.55
N LYS A 24 8.33 -0.85 -12.93
CA LYS A 24 8.68 0.42 -13.54
C LYS A 24 10.16 0.51 -13.91
N ARG A 25 11.06 0.04 -13.02
CA ARG A 25 12.51 -0.02 -13.29
C ARG A 25 12.82 -0.95 -14.45
N LEU A 26 12.25 -2.16 -14.47
CA LEU A 26 12.41 -3.12 -15.56
C LEU A 26 11.92 -2.57 -16.90
N ARG A 27 10.76 -1.89 -16.92
CA ARG A 27 10.29 -1.24 -18.14
C ARG A 27 11.28 -0.18 -18.64
N LYS A 28 11.77 0.67 -17.73
CA LYS A 28 12.73 1.72 -18.08
C LYS A 28 14.06 1.16 -18.58
N SER A 29 14.57 0.07 -17.99
CA SER A 29 15.81 -0.55 -18.44
C SER A 29 15.68 -1.20 -19.82
N GLN A 30 14.47 -1.58 -20.23
CA GLN A 30 14.17 -2.05 -21.60
C GLN A 30 13.92 -0.90 -22.60
N GLY A 31 14.03 0.37 -22.18
CA GLY A 31 13.77 1.52 -23.04
C GLY A 31 12.31 1.70 -23.47
N VAL A 32 11.37 0.98 -22.86
CA VAL A 32 9.96 1.01 -23.27
C VAL A 32 9.22 2.18 -22.62
N SER A 33 8.59 3.03 -23.43
CA SER A 33 7.78 4.13 -22.90
C SER A 33 6.51 3.62 -22.22
N SER A 34 5.94 4.41 -21.30
CA SER A 34 4.67 4.05 -20.64
C SER A 34 3.53 3.86 -21.66
N VAL A 35 3.49 4.69 -22.71
CA VAL A 35 2.49 4.57 -23.78
C VAL A 35 2.69 3.29 -24.59
N ALA A 36 3.93 2.99 -24.98
CA ALA A 36 4.25 1.79 -25.75
C ALA A 36 3.94 0.52 -24.95
N MET A 37 4.30 0.48 -23.66
CA MET A 37 3.99 -0.65 -22.79
C MET A 37 2.48 -0.83 -22.61
N ALA A 38 1.74 0.25 -22.32
CA ALA A 38 0.29 0.18 -22.14
C ALA A 38 -0.41 -0.39 -23.39
N LYS A 39 0.02 0.05 -24.58
CA LYS A 39 -0.45 -0.49 -25.86
C LYS A 39 -0.08 -1.96 -26.03
N ARG A 40 1.17 -2.34 -25.72
CA ARG A 40 1.68 -3.72 -25.83
C ARG A 40 0.89 -4.71 -24.98
N VAL A 41 0.48 -4.30 -23.78
CA VAL A 41 -0.24 -5.18 -22.84
C VAL A 41 -1.77 -5.04 -22.89
N GLY A 42 -2.29 -4.17 -23.76
CA GLY A 42 -3.73 -3.96 -23.93
C GLY A 42 -4.41 -3.34 -22.70
N ILE A 43 -3.77 -2.36 -22.05
CA ILE A 43 -4.36 -1.59 -20.93
C ILE A 43 -4.24 -0.09 -21.17
N SER A 44 -5.02 0.70 -20.44
CA SER A 44 -4.90 2.16 -20.50
C SER A 44 -3.58 2.65 -19.87
N ARG A 45 -3.07 3.80 -20.32
CA ARG A 45 -1.89 4.45 -19.73
C ARG A 45 -2.08 4.73 -18.23
N THR A 46 -3.29 5.07 -17.81
CA THR A 46 -3.64 5.30 -16.41
C THR A 46 -3.59 4.00 -15.60
N THR A 47 -4.08 2.88 -16.14
CA THR A 47 -3.95 1.55 -15.50
C THR A 47 -2.49 1.13 -15.35
N LEU A 48 -1.66 1.33 -16.39
CA LEU A 48 -0.22 1.04 -16.28
C LEU A 48 0.44 1.90 -15.21
N GLY A 49 0.10 3.20 -15.16
CA GLY A 49 0.59 4.10 -14.12
C GLY A 49 0.20 3.66 -12.71
N ALA A 50 -1.03 3.15 -12.54
CA ALA A 50 -1.51 2.61 -11.26
C ALA A 50 -0.79 1.31 -10.86
N VAL A 51 -0.50 0.42 -11.82
CA VAL A 51 0.31 -0.80 -11.60
C VAL A 51 1.73 -0.44 -11.16
N GLU A 52 2.40 0.46 -11.90
CA GLU A 52 3.75 0.94 -11.56
C GLU A 52 3.81 1.75 -10.26
N ALA A 53 2.66 2.23 -9.79
CA ALA A 53 2.46 2.92 -8.54
C ALA A 53 2.14 1.99 -7.37
N GLY A 54 1.97 0.68 -7.58
CA GLY A 54 1.57 -0.26 -6.53
C GLY A 54 0.17 0.00 -5.99
N ASP A 55 -0.75 0.43 -6.85
CA ASP A 55 -2.14 0.66 -6.46
C ASP A 55 -2.90 -0.68 -6.26
N LEU A 56 -3.88 -0.69 -5.36
CA LEU A 56 -4.75 -1.84 -5.11
C LEU A 56 -5.85 -1.99 -6.16
N ALA A 57 -6.18 -0.91 -6.87
CA ALA A 57 -7.29 -0.87 -7.82
C ALA A 57 -7.09 -1.73 -9.09
N PRO A 58 -5.88 -1.80 -9.70
CA PRO A 58 -5.65 -2.69 -10.83
C PRO A 58 -5.84 -4.15 -10.45
N SER A 59 -6.56 -4.90 -11.30
CA SER A 59 -6.76 -6.33 -11.10
C SER A 59 -5.42 -7.09 -11.08
N ILE A 60 -5.38 -8.25 -10.42
CA ILE A 60 -4.22 -9.15 -10.48
C ILE A 60 -3.85 -9.52 -11.93
N GLY A 61 -4.85 -9.63 -12.82
CA GLY A 61 -4.64 -9.84 -14.25
C GLY A 61 -3.90 -8.68 -14.93
N SER A 62 -4.10 -7.44 -14.49
CA SER A 62 -3.36 -6.28 -14.99
C SER A 62 -1.88 -6.35 -14.59
N TYR A 63 -1.58 -6.73 -13.35
CA TYR A 63 -0.20 -6.97 -12.90
C TYR A 63 0.46 -8.10 -13.70
N LEU A 64 -0.24 -9.22 -13.86
CA LEU A 64 0.26 -10.36 -14.62
C LEU A 64 0.59 -10.02 -16.08
N ARG A 65 -0.26 -9.28 -16.78
CA ARG A 65 0.02 -8.87 -18.18
C ARG A 65 1.29 -8.01 -18.28
N VAL A 66 1.50 -7.10 -17.34
CA VAL A 66 2.72 -6.28 -17.28
C VAL A 66 3.94 -7.15 -16.98
N MET A 67 3.83 -8.08 -16.03
CA MET A 67 4.90 -9.02 -15.69
C MET A 67 5.29 -9.91 -16.87
N SER A 68 4.30 -10.45 -17.60
CA SER A 68 4.53 -11.24 -18.82
C SER A 68 5.24 -10.45 -19.91
N ALA A 69 4.82 -9.21 -20.16
CA ALA A 69 5.46 -8.36 -21.18
C ALA A 69 6.89 -7.94 -20.82
N LEU A 70 7.21 -7.89 -19.53
CA LEU A 70 8.55 -7.60 -19.00
C LEU A 70 9.43 -8.85 -18.84
N GLY A 71 8.89 -10.06 -19.04
CA GLY A 71 9.63 -11.32 -18.91
C GLY A 71 9.83 -11.80 -17.47
N VAL A 72 9.05 -11.31 -16.51
CA VAL A 72 9.15 -11.68 -15.08
C VAL A 72 7.95 -12.50 -14.58
N SER A 73 7.17 -13.10 -15.48
CA SER A 73 6.08 -14.01 -15.12
C SER A 73 6.56 -15.27 -14.39
N GLY A 74 7.84 -15.63 -14.51
CA GLY A 74 8.46 -16.73 -13.78
C GLY A 74 8.34 -16.59 -12.27
N ASP A 75 8.40 -15.37 -11.73
CA ASP A 75 8.25 -15.12 -10.29
C ASP A 75 6.83 -15.50 -9.81
N MET A 76 5.81 -15.22 -10.61
CA MET A 76 4.43 -15.63 -10.33
C MET A 76 4.22 -17.13 -10.53
N ALA A 77 4.91 -17.75 -11.49
CA ALA A 77 4.89 -19.19 -11.65
C ALA A 77 5.52 -19.91 -10.45
N MET A 78 6.59 -19.36 -9.86
CA MET A 78 7.15 -19.87 -8.61
C MET A 78 6.15 -19.79 -7.46
N LEU A 79 5.40 -18.69 -7.34
CA LEU A 79 4.32 -18.55 -6.36
C LEU A 79 3.19 -19.57 -6.59
N ALA A 80 2.75 -19.76 -7.84
CA ALA A 80 1.64 -20.65 -8.17
C ALA A 80 2.00 -22.14 -8.07
N SER A 81 3.27 -22.52 -8.27
CA SER A 81 3.73 -23.92 -8.27
C SER A 81 3.79 -24.57 -6.88
N GLY A 82 3.52 -23.82 -5.81
CA GLY A 82 3.64 -24.34 -4.44
C GLY A 82 5.09 -24.55 -3.98
N ALA A 83 6.07 -24.04 -4.74
CA ALA A 83 7.48 -24.06 -4.36
C ALA A 83 7.77 -23.19 -3.13
N LEU A 84 6.87 -22.23 -2.84
CA LEU A 84 6.89 -21.43 -1.62
C LEU A 84 6.04 -22.12 -0.56
N GLN A 85 6.66 -22.48 0.57
CA GLN A 85 5.97 -23.12 1.69
C GLN A 85 4.93 -22.17 2.28
N SER A 86 3.69 -22.62 2.37
CA SER A 86 2.68 -21.97 3.20
C SER A 86 3.10 -22.11 4.67
N GLY A 87 3.21 -21.00 5.40
CA GLY A 87 3.55 -20.97 6.84
C GLY A 87 2.48 -21.57 7.77
N HIS A 88 1.63 -22.47 7.27
CA HIS A 88 0.70 -23.25 8.07
C HIS A 88 1.07 -24.72 7.91
N PRO A 89 1.45 -25.42 8.99
CA PRO A 89 1.64 -26.85 8.94
C PRO A 89 0.28 -27.52 8.72
N THR A 90 -0.11 -27.70 7.46
CA THR A 90 -1.18 -28.65 7.13
C THR A 90 -0.69 -30.04 7.54
N LYS A 91 -1.43 -30.70 8.44
CA LYS A 91 -1.16 -32.05 8.99
C LYS A 91 -1.24 -33.18 7.95
N GLN A 92 -0.93 -32.93 6.68
CA GLN A 92 -0.94 -33.95 5.64
C GLN A 92 0.36 -33.88 4.84
N LYS A 93 1.11 -34.99 4.91
CA LYS A 93 2.41 -35.28 4.29
C LYS A 93 3.65 -34.85 5.07
N ALA A 94 3.70 -35.26 6.34
CA ALA A 94 4.96 -35.56 7.02
C ALA A 94 5.57 -36.87 6.47
N GLN A 95 6.05 -36.86 5.22
CA GLN A 95 7.02 -37.86 4.75
C GLN A 95 7.63 -37.40 3.42
N LYS A 96 8.95 -37.19 3.44
CA LYS A 96 9.85 -36.89 2.32
C LYS A 96 9.94 -35.46 1.79
N VAL A 97 10.30 -34.48 2.62
CA VAL A 97 11.23 -33.39 2.19
C VAL A 97 12.09 -32.96 3.37
N ALA A 98 12.95 -33.85 3.87
CA ALA A 98 14.11 -33.42 4.64
C ALA A 98 15.14 -32.86 3.64
N ARG A 99 15.73 -31.70 3.97
CA ARG A 99 16.84 -31.01 3.26
C ARG A 99 16.46 -30.05 2.13
N ARG A 100 15.79 -28.95 2.49
CA ARG A 100 16.13 -27.63 1.93
C ARG A 100 15.70 -26.59 2.95
N SER A 101 16.68 -25.94 3.57
CA SER A 101 16.47 -24.82 4.50
C SER A 101 15.55 -23.81 3.83
N ALA A 102 14.40 -23.53 4.45
CA ALA A 102 13.49 -22.50 3.97
C ALA A 102 14.26 -21.18 3.85
N PRO A 103 14.16 -20.44 2.74
CA PRO A 103 14.79 -19.13 2.66
C PRO A 103 14.13 -18.24 3.71
N GLN A 104 14.87 -17.87 4.76
CA GLN A 104 14.50 -16.78 5.67
C GLN A 104 14.51 -15.48 4.86
N LEU A 105 13.39 -15.18 4.20
CA LEU A 105 13.19 -13.92 3.52
C LEU A 105 12.86 -12.86 4.58
N SER A 106 13.91 -12.22 5.11
CA SER A 106 13.74 -10.96 5.83
C SER A 106 13.26 -9.92 4.82
N ILE A 107 11.99 -9.49 4.94
CA ILE A 107 11.55 -8.25 4.30
C ILE A 107 12.11 -7.10 5.15
N ALA A 108 13.44 -6.99 5.17
CA ALA A 108 14.07 -5.74 5.52
C ALA A 108 13.80 -4.82 4.33
N VAL A 109 13.01 -3.78 4.55
CA VAL A 109 13.06 -2.61 3.67
C VAL A 109 14.53 -2.19 3.70
N LYS A 110 15.30 -2.50 2.65
CA LYS A 110 16.60 -1.86 2.45
C LYS A 110 16.28 -0.38 2.35
N ALA A 111 16.51 0.33 3.45
CA ALA A 111 16.43 1.77 3.57
C ALA A 111 17.58 2.37 2.75
N THR A 112 17.52 2.21 1.43
CA THR A 112 18.34 2.98 0.52
C THR A 112 17.44 4.09 0.01
N GLU A 113 17.71 5.30 0.55
CA GLU A 113 17.02 6.59 0.34
C GLU A 113 15.93 6.99 1.37
N GLY A 114 16.32 7.07 2.65
CA GLY A 114 15.88 8.13 3.58
C GLY A 114 14.48 8.00 4.20
N GLY A 115 14.30 8.51 5.43
CA GLY A 115 13.05 8.46 6.19
C GLY A 115 11.80 9.06 5.52
N HIS A 116 11.95 9.70 4.35
CA HIS A 116 10.86 10.28 3.56
C HIS A 116 9.88 9.24 3.01
N ASP A 117 10.33 8.05 2.60
CA ASP A 117 9.43 7.01 2.08
C ASP A 117 8.55 6.41 3.19
N ILE A 118 9.11 6.30 4.39
CA ILE A 118 8.36 5.82 5.57
C ILE A 118 7.33 6.86 6.00
N GLN A 119 7.71 8.15 6.02
CA GLN A 119 6.78 9.23 6.34
C GLN A 119 5.66 9.32 5.30
N ASP A 120 5.97 9.10 4.02
CA ASP A 120 4.97 9.03 2.97
C ASP A 120 4.01 7.85 3.17
N LEU A 121 4.53 6.66 3.52
CA LEU A 121 3.74 5.48 3.85
C LEU A 121 2.83 5.71 5.06
N GLN A 122 3.32 6.34 6.13
CA GLN A 122 2.51 6.72 7.29
C GLN A 122 1.36 7.63 6.88
N SER A 123 1.65 8.70 6.12
CA SER A 123 0.62 9.63 5.65
C SER A 123 -0.45 8.92 4.83
N LEU A 124 -0.04 7.98 3.99
CA LEU A 124 -0.92 7.23 3.12
C LEU A 124 -1.81 6.27 3.92
N MET A 125 -1.27 5.55 4.91
CA MET A 125 -2.05 4.62 5.73
C MET A 125 -3.10 5.33 6.57
N LEU A 126 -2.73 6.45 7.21
CA LEU A 126 -3.68 7.26 7.97
C LEU A 126 -4.82 7.77 7.07
N ASN A 127 -4.49 8.24 5.86
CA ASN A 127 -5.50 8.71 4.92
C ASN A 127 -6.40 7.57 4.42
N LYS A 128 -5.84 6.39 4.12
CA LYS A 128 -6.64 5.21 3.74
C LYS A 128 -7.62 4.80 4.83
N GLU A 129 -7.16 4.74 6.07
CA GLU A 129 -8.01 4.32 7.18
C GLU A 129 -9.13 5.32 7.43
N ALA A 130 -8.83 6.62 7.31
CA ALA A 130 -9.86 7.65 7.38
C ALA A 130 -10.88 7.53 6.25
N VAL A 131 -10.44 7.22 5.01
CA VAL A 131 -11.36 6.96 3.89
C VAL A 131 -12.23 5.73 4.16
N ARG A 132 -11.67 4.65 4.71
CA ARG A 132 -12.42 3.44 5.08
C ARG A 132 -13.53 3.77 6.09
N LEU A 133 -13.21 4.57 7.12
CA LEU A 133 -14.20 5.03 8.10
C LEU A 133 -15.27 5.93 7.48
N ILE A 134 -14.90 6.83 6.57
CA ILE A 134 -15.85 7.69 5.84
C ILE A 134 -16.78 6.87 4.94
N GLN A 135 -16.27 5.82 4.29
CA GLN A 135 -17.09 4.93 3.48
C GLN A 135 -18.13 4.17 4.33
N ALA A 136 -17.76 3.78 5.55
CA ALA A 136 -18.68 3.17 6.51
C ALA A 136 -19.66 4.20 7.12
N ASN A 137 -19.19 5.41 7.41
CA ASN A 137 -19.93 6.47 8.08
C ASN A 137 -19.81 7.80 7.29
N PRO A 138 -20.69 8.04 6.29
CA PRO A 138 -20.58 9.22 5.41
C PRO A 138 -20.70 10.57 6.13
N GLU A 139 -21.30 10.62 7.31
CA GLU A 139 -21.43 11.83 8.14
C GLU A 139 -20.07 12.42 8.55
N LEU A 140 -19.02 11.60 8.57
CA LEU A 140 -17.66 12.04 8.88
C LEU A 140 -17.10 13.02 7.84
N ILE A 141 -17.68 13.07 6.63
CA ILE A 141 -17.33 14.07 5.61
C ILE A 141 -17.56 15.48 6.14
N GLN A 142 -18.65 15.71 6.89
CA GLN A 142 -18.94 17.04 7.41
C GLN A 142 -17.87 17.50 8.39
N ARG A 143 -17.38 16.61 9.26
CA ARG A 143 -16.29 16.92 10.20
C ARG A 143 -14.98 17.29 9.48
N ALA A 144 -14.68 16.65 8.35
CA ALA A 144 -13.54 17.04 7.51
C ALA A 144 -13.75 18.42 6.87
N LEU A 145 -14.95 18.70 6.35
CA LEU A 145 -15.28 20.00 5.76
C LEU A 145 -15.19 21.13 6.80
N ASP A 146 -15.71 20.92 8.01
CA ASP A 146 -15.63 21.89 9.11
C ASP A 146 -14.18 22.17 9.51
N THR A 147 -13.32 21.15 9.43
CA THR A 147 -11.88 21.31 9.69
C THR A 147 -11.20 22.12 8.60
N LEU A 148 -11.52 21.89 7.32
CA LEU A 148 -11.02 22.73 6.23
C LEU A 148 -11.48 24.18 6.36
N GLU A 149 -12.71 24.40 6.81
CA GLU A 149 -13.25 25.75 6.96
C GLU A 149 -12.57 26.51 8.10
N ARG A 150 -12.23 25.82 9.21
CA ARG A 150 -11.40 26.40 10.27
C ARG A 150 -10.00 26.75 9.77
N TRP A 151 -9.37 25.90 8.98
CA TRP A 151 -8.04 26.18 8.41
C TRP A 151 -8.05 27.34 7.43
N ARG A 152 -9.12 27.48 6.61
CA ARG A 152 -9.30 28.62 5.69
C ARG A 152 -9.38 29.98 6.39
N ARG A 153 -9.77 30.01 7.66
CA ARG A 153 -9.83 31.25 8.46
C ARG A 153 -8.47 31.64 9.04
N ALA A 154 -7.46 30.75 8.98
CA ALA A 154 -6.11 31.06 9.43
C ALA A 154 -5.40 32.00 8.43
N PRO A 155 -4.50 32.88 8.90
CA PRO A 155 -3.84 33.89 8.05
C PRO A 155 -2.85 33.30 7.03
N ASP A 156 -2.34 32.09 7.25
CA ASP A 156 -1.40 31.42 6.34
C ASP A 156 -2.11 30.81 5.12
N ASN A 157 -1.98 31.50 3.99
CA ASN A 157 -2.74 31.21 2.75
C ASN A 157 -2.02 30.24 1.78
N HIS A 158 -0.79 29.81 2.08
CA HIS A 158 0.04 29.05 1.12
C HIS A 158 -0.58 27.69 0.74
N SER A 159 -1.39 27.07 1.61
CA SER A 159 -2.02 25.76 1.36
C SER A 159 -3.49 25.85 0.95
N ARG A 160 -4.03 27.06 0.74
CA ARG A 160 -5.46 27.25 0.47
C ARG A 160 -5.95 26.53 -0.78
N PHE A 161 -5.14 26.52 -1.84
CA PHE A 161 -5.47 25.78 -3.06
C PHE A 161 -5.59 24.27 -2.83
N LEU A 162 -4.82 23.70 -1.89
CA LEU A 162 -4.92 22.28 -1.52
C LEU A 162 -6.20 22.02 -0.72
N TRP A 163 -6.60 22.94 0.16
CA TRP A 163 -7.84 22.84 0.92
C TRP A 163 -9.08 22.95 0.03
N ASP A 164 -9.04 23.79 -1.00
CA ASP A 164 -10.11 23.89 -1.99
C ASP A 164 -10.20 22.62 -2.84
N GLU A 165 -9.05 22.05 -3.26
CA GLU A 165 -9.03 20.76 -3.93
C GLU A 165 -9.56 19.63 -3.02
N TRP A 166 -9.23 19.66 -1.72
CA TRP A 166 -9.79 18.73 -0.74
C TRP A 166 -11.31 18.88 -0.56
N SER A 167 -11.83 20.10 -0.57
CA SER A 167 -13.28 20.33 -0.58
C SER A 167 -13.93 19.63 -1.76
N VAL A 168 -13.36 19.76 -2.97
CA VAL A 168 -13.85 19.07 -4.17
C VAL A 168 -13.77 17.55 -4.02
N ILE A 169 -12.65 17.02 -3.50
CA ILE A 169 -12.47 15.58 -3.28
C ILE A 169 -13.51 15.04 -2.30
N LEU A 170 -13.79 15.74 -1.20
CA LEU A 170 -14.77 15.34 -0.19
C LEU A 170 -16.20 15.32 -0.76
N HIS A 171 -16.60 16.38 -1.47
CA HIS A 171 -17.93 16.46 -2.08
C HIS A 171 -18.13 15.40 -3.17
N ARG A 172 -17.11 15.17 -4.02
CA ARG A 172 -17.17 14.21 -5.13
C ARG A 172 -16.79 12.77 -4.72
N ARG A 173 -16.32 12.58 -3.48
CA ARG A 173 -15.78 11.31 -2.96
C ARG A 173 -14.67 10.73 -3.85
N ASP A 174 -13.85 11.59 -4.46
CA ASP A 174 -12.79 11.20 -5.40
C ASP A 174 -11.49 10.81 -4.66
N TRP A 175 -11.58 9.73 -3.89
CA TRP A 175 -10.48 9.24 -3.06
C TRP A 175 -9.24 8.83 -3.87
N ARG A 176 -9.40 8.52 -5.16
CA ARG A 176 -8.30 8.13 -6.05
C ARG A 176 -7.25 9.24 -6.15
N ARG A 177 -7.66 10.50 -6.16
CA ARG A 177 -6.74 11.65 -6.21
C ARG A 177 -5.91 11.77 -4.92
N ALA A 178 -6.56 11.67 -3.77
CA ALA A 178 -5.91 11.76 -2.46
C ALA A 178 -4.97 10.58 -2.17
N LEU A 179 -5.33 9.37 -2.62
CA LEU A 179 -4.58 8.13 -2.36
C LEU A 179 -3.53 7.82 -3.45
N SER A 180 -3.39 8.70 -4.45
CA SER A 180 -2.41 8.57 -5.53
C SER A 180 -0.97 8.65 -5.01
N THR A 181 -0.07 7.84 -5.57
CA THR A 181 1.37 7.92 -5.29
C THR A 181 2.10 9.01 -6.10
N SER A 182 1.37 9.74 -6.96
CA SER A 182 1.91 10.89 -7.69
C SER A 182 2.38 11.98 -6.73
N ARG A 183 3.30 12.84 -7.20
CA ARG A 183 3.75 14.02 -6.43
C ARG A 183 2.55 14.85 -5.93
N ARG A 184 1.54 15.07 -6.78
CA ARG A 184 0.31 15.77 -6.41
C ARG A 184 -0.48 15.05 -5.33
N GLY A 185 -0.59 13.72 -5.40
CA GLY A 185 -1.21 12.91 -4.35
C GLY A 185 -0.46 13.00 -3.02
N LYS A 186 0.88 13.04 -3.05
CA LYS A 186 1.69 13.29 -1.85
C LYS A 186 1.41 14.67 -1.24
N GLU A 187 1.42 15.73 -2.06
CA GLU A 187 1.10 17.11 -1.63
C GLU A 187 -0.31 17.20 -1.00
N LEU A 188 -1.30 16.55 -1.60
CA LEU A 188 -2.65 16.47 -1.05
C LEU A 188 -2.66 15.80 0.33
N ARG A 189 -1.96 14.68 0.52
CA ARG A 189 -1.92 14.00 1.83
C ARG A 189 -1.26 14.83 2.93
N GLN A 190 -0.28 15.67 2.60
CA GLN A 190 0.36 16.56 3.57
C GLN A 190 -0.60 17.63 4.10
N ALA A 191 -1.58 18.03 3.28
CA ALA A 191 -2.61 19.02 3.63
C ALA A 191 -3.99 18.39 3.88
N SER A 192 -4.03 17.12 4.28
CA SER A 192 -5.29 16.37 4.41
C SER A 192 -6.01 16.65 5.74
N PRO A 193 -7.34 16.94 5.71
CA PRO A 193 -8.14 17.01 6.93
C PRO A 193 -8.49 15.62 7.49
N LEU A 194 -8.33 14.55 6.70
CA LEU A 194 -8.83 13.22 7.03
C LEU A 194 -8.25 12.61 8.31
N PRO A 195 -6.93 12.74 8.61
CA PRO A 195 -6.37 12.20 9.85
C PRO A 195 -6.95 12.82 11.12
N THR A 196 -7.56 14.01 11.05
CA THR A 196 -8.20 14.66 12.22
C THR A 196 -9.49 13.96 12.65
N ILE A 197 -10.11 13.20 11.75
CA ILE A 197 -11.32 12.42 12.02
C ILE A 197 -11.00 11.14 12.79
N LEU A 198 -9.77 10.61 12.64
CA LEU A 198 -9.36 9.37 13.28
C LEU A 198 -9.34 9.53 14.80
N ARG A 199 -9.92 8.53 15.49
CA ARG A 199 -9.79 8.41 16.93
C ARG A 199 -8.31 8.20 17.31
N PRO A 200 -7.87 8.66 18.50
CA PRO A 200 -6.47 8.53 18.92
C PRO A 200 -5.94 7.10 18.86
N GLU A 201 -6.78 6.11 19.20
CA GLU A 201 -6.43 4.70 19.25
C GLU A 201 -6.12 4.16 17.86
N VAL A 202 -7.02 4.42 16.89
CA VAL A 202 -6.84 4.01 15.48
C VAL A 202 -5.58 4.64 14.88
N ARG A 203 -5.28 5.90 15.23
CA ARG A 203 -4.04 6.57 14.80
C ARG A 203 -2.80 5.88 15.37
N ALA A 204 -2.84 5.52 16.66
CA ALA A 204 -1.74 4.84 17.33
C ALA A 204 -1.49 3.45 16.70
N ASP A 205 -2.55 2.70 16.40
CA ASP A 205 -2.45 1.37 15.78
C ASP A 205 -1.79 1.42 14.40
N VAL A 206 -2.24 2.35 13.54
CA VAL A 206 -1.65 2.54 12.20
C VAL A 206 -0.17 2.93 12.30
N LEU A 207 0.19 3.82 13.23
CA LEU A 207 1.58 4.23 13.44
C LEU A 207 2.45 3.08 13.99
N ALA A 208 1.90 2.26 14.89
CA ALA A 208 2.56 1.08 15.44
C ALA A 208 2.86 0.06 14.33
N GLN A 209 1.93 -0.19 13.42
CA GLN A 209 2.11 -1.10 12.29
C GLN A 209 3.22 -0.63 11.34
N VAL A 210 3.27 0.67 10.99
CA VAL A 210 4.34 1.21 10.15
C VAL A 210 5.69 1.17 10.86
N SER A 211 5.72 1.38 12.19
CA SER A 211 6.93 1.25 13.00
C SER A 211 7.44 -0.19 13.08
N ALA A 212 6.55 -1.17 13.18
CA ALA A 212 6.90 -2.60 13.13
C ALA A 212 7.54 -2.96 11.78
N LEU A 213 6.98 -2.44 10.68
CA LEU A 213 7.54 -2.62 9.35
C LEU A 213 8.93 -1.96 9.20
N LYS A 214 9.16 -0.81 9.84
CA LYS A 214 10.48 -0.16 9.94
C LYS A 214 11.51 -1.01 10.70
N LYS A 215 11.09 -1.69 11.77
CA LYS A 215 11.97 -2.55 12.59
C LYS A 215 12.30 -3.90 11.92
N GLY A 216 11.69 -4.19 10.77
CA GLY A 216 11.79 -5.47 10.07
C GLY A 216 10.76 -6.45 10.61
N LEU A 217 9.74 -6.74 9.81
CA LEU A 217 8.78 -7.81 10.11
C LEU A 217 9.43 -9.15 9.75
N MET A 218 9.73 -9.96 10.76
CA MET A 218 10.10 -11.36 10.57
C MET A 218 8.83 -12.14 10.19
N LEU A 219 8.64 -12.40 8.91
CA LEU A 219 7.62 -13.33 8.44
C LEU A 219 8.18 -14.75 8.57
N GLY A 220 8.00 -15.32 9.77
CA GLY A 220 8.34 -16.68 10.13
C GLY A 220 7.61 -17.00 11.43
N CYS A 221 7.00 -18.20 11.50
CA CYS A 221 6.10 -18.62 12.57
C CYS A 221 6.55 -18.12 13.94
N ALA A 222 5.70 -17.34 14.62
CA ALA A 222 5.72 -17.33 16.06
C ALA A 222 5.43 -18.77 16.49
N GLU A 223 6.47 -19.50 16.89
CA GLU A 223 6.29 -20.64 17.78
C GLU A 223 5.60 -20.06 19.01
N THR A 224 4.30 -20.32 19.15
CA THR A 224 3.65 -20.24 20.44
C THR A 224 4.37 -21.25 21.31
N THR A 225 5.33 -20.78 22.10
CA THR A 225 5.82 -21.50 23.26
C THR A 225 4.65 -21.58 24.24
N GLU A 226 3.76 -22.54 24.04
CA GLU A 226 2.94 -23.08 25.11
C GLU A 226 3.93 -23.61 26.15
N THR A 227 4.08 -22.79 27.19
CA THR A 227 4.80 -23.14 28.40
C THR A 227 3.92 -24.14 29.12
N GLY A 228 4.51 -25.28 29.49
CA GLY A 228 3.79 -26.42 30.02
C GLY A 228 2.98 -26.17 31.29
N GLY A 229 1.98 -27.04 31.47
CA GLY A 229 1.27 -27.35 32.69
C GLY A 229 0.59 -28.69 32.50
#